data_AF-A0A151AZI5-F1
#
_entry.id   AF-A0A151AZI5-F1
#
_cell.length_a   1.000
_cell.length_b   1.000
_cell.length_c   1.000
_cell.angle_alpha   90.00
_cell.angle_beta   90.00
_cell.angle_gamma   90.00
#
_symmetry.space_group_name_H-M   'P 1'
#
loop_
_entity.id
_entity.type
_entity.pdbx_description
1 polymer ?
#
loop_
_entity_poly.entity_id
_entity_poly.type
_entity_poly.pdbx_seq_one_letter_code
_entity_poly.pdbx_strand_id
1 'polypeptide(L)'
;MELVPIGKISSPYRTLQEAPFQGRFSDQLAELEIYAQFAEGLKDVDQATHLIILYWCHLANRNTLQTKTPFGPEIRGVFACRSPSRPNPIAFCVVELLEVKGNRLLVSGLDAVDGSPLLDIKPYSSDLDSISGVRIGWFKK
;
A
#
# COMPACT_ATOMS: atom_id res chain seq x y z
N MET A 1 -14.96 2.84 -15.17
CA MET A 1 -13.55 2.46 -15.11
C MET A 1 -13.47 1.11 -14.41
N GLU A 2 -12.77 0.16 -15.02
CA GLU A 2 -12.52 -1.15 -14.46
C GLU A 2 -11.01 -1.27 -14.20
N LEU A 3 -10.63 -1.80 -13.03
CA LEU A 3 -9.24 -2.03 -12.68
C LEU A 3 -8.94 -3.52 -12.86
N VAL A 4 -7.79 -3.83 -13.43
CA VAL A 4 -7.32 -5.20 -13.61
C VAL A 4 -6.29 -5.50 -12.52
N PRO A 5 -6.55 -6.45 -11.60
CA PRO A 5 -5.54 -6.90 -10.66
C PRO A 5 -4.36 -7.53 -11.39
N ILE A 6 -3.15 -7.08 -11.07
CA ILE A 6 -1.92 -7.60 -11.66
C ILE A 6 -1.30 -8.74 -10.84
N GLY A 7 -1.83 -8.97 -9.64
CA GLY A 7 -1.31 -9.97 -8.72
C GLY A 7 -2.09 -10.06 -7.42
N LYS A 8 -1.54 -10.81 -6.47
CA LYS A 8 -2.08 -11.01 -5.13
C LYS A 8 -1.00 -10.71 -4.09
N ILE A 9 -1.43 -10.15 -2.96
CA ILE A 9 -0.57 -9.92 -1.81
C ILE A 9 -0.81 -11.04 -0.80
N SER A 10 0.27 -11.66 -0.32
CA SER A 10 0.27 -12.57 0.81
C SER A 10 0.96 -11.90 2.00
N SER A 11 0.27 -11.73 3.11
CA SER A 11 0.78 -11.04 4.30
C SER A 11 0.39 -11.78 5.58
N PRO A 12 1.01 -11.47 6.74
CA PRO A 12 0.63 -12.11 8.00
C PRO A 12 -0.72 -11.59 8.55
N TYR A 13 -1.27 -10.51 8.00
CA TYR A 13 -2.46 -9.85 8.53
C TYR A 13 -3.74 -10.47 7.96
N ARG A 14 -4.48 -11.24 8.76
CA ARG A 14 -5.72 -11.91 8.33
C ARG A 14 -6.95 -11.04 8.49
N THR A 15 -6.88 -10.03 9.33
CA THR A 15 -7.97 -9.09 9.62
C THR A 15 -7.50 -7.64 9.53
N LEU A 16 -8.45 -6.71 9.39
CA LEU A 16 -8.16 -5.26 9.38
C LEU A 16 -7.49 -4.78 10.67
N GLN A 17 -7.75 -5.46 11.80
CA GLN A 17 -7.21 -5.11 13.12
C GLN A 17 -5.77 -5.59 13.31
N GLU A 18 -5.36 -6.65 12.60
CA GLU A 18 -3.98 -7.16 12.64
C GLU A 18 -3.03 -6.33 11.78
N ALA A 19 -3.54 -5.70 10.71
CA ALA A 19 -2.72 -4.84 9.86
C ALA A 19 -2.29 -3.58 10.63
N PRO A 20 -1.01 -3.15 10.50
CA PRO A 20 -0.55 -1.93 11.13
C PRO A 20 -1.25 -0.72 10.50
N PHE A 21 -1.39 0.36 11.26
CA PHE A 21 -2.06 1.56 10.75
C PHE A 21 -1.31 2.22 9.58
N GLN A 22 0.00 2.01 9.47
CA GLN A 22 0.85 2.32 8.32
C GLN A 22 1.97 1.27 8.25
N GLY A 23 2.14 0.66 7.07
CA GLY A 23 3.11 -0.42 6.86
C GLY A 23 4.55 0.00 7.15
N ARG A 24 4.90 1.27 6.90
CA ARG A 24 6.22 1.85 7.18
C ARG A 24 6.71 1.67 8.63
N PHE A 25 5.82 1.42 9.58
CA PHE A 25 6.18 1.19 10.99
C PHE A 25 6.18 -0.29 11.39
N SER A 26 6.09 -1.20 10.41
CA SER A 26 6.16 -2.64 10.61
C SER A 26 7.37 -3.22 9.90
N ASP A 27 7.96 -4.24 10.52
CA ASP A 27 9.05 -5.06 10.01
C ASP A 27 8.57 -6.40 9.44
N GLN A 28 7.25 -6.63 9.41
CA GLN A 28 6.68 -7.86 8.90
C GLN A 28 6.86 -7.96 7.39
N LEU A 29 7.18 -9.18 6.94
CA LEU A 29 7.39 -9.47 5.53
C LEU A 29 6.07 -9.80 4.85
N ALA A 30 5.94 -9.36 3.60
CA ALA A 30 4.86 -9.73 2.71
C ALA A 30 5.42 -10.16 1.35
N GLU A 31 4.68 -11.02 0.66
CA GLU A 31 5.01 -11.44 -0.69
C GLU A 31 4.00 -10.85 -1.68
N LEU A 32 4.52 -10.29 -2.76
CA LEU A 32 3.74 -9.85 -3.91
C LEU A 32 3.89 -10.90 -5.01
N GLU A 33 2.82 -11.62 -5.33
CA GLU A 33 2.79 -12.56 -6.44
C GLU A 33 2.13 -11.89 -7.65
N ILE A 34 2.92 -11.61 -8.68
CA ILE A 34 2.46 -11.02 -9.95
C ILE A 34 1.94 -12.15 -10.84
N TYR A 35 0.76 -12.00 -11.43
CA TYR A 35 0.21 -13.03 -12.32
C TYR A 35 1.08 -13.19 -13.57
N ALA A 36 1.17 -14.43 -14.08
CA ALA A 36 2.10 -14.81 -15.14
C ALA A 36 2.02 -13.91 -16.38
N GLN A 37 0.81 -13.51 -16.79
CA GLN A 37 0.58 -12.61 -17.94
C GLN A 37 1.13 -11.19 -17.77
N PHE A 38 1.50 -10.78 -16.56
CA PHE A 38 2.07 -9.47 -16.25
C PHE A 38 3.54 -9.56 -15.81
N ALA A 39 4.09 -10.78 -15.68
CA ALA A 39 5.43 -10.99 -15.12
C ALA A 39 6.54 -10.33 -15.95
N GLU A 40 6.39 -10.19 -17.27
CA GLU A 40 7.35 -9.45 -18.11
C GLU A 40 7.53 -7.98 -17.68
N GLY A 41 6.52 -7.39 -17.01
CA GLY A 41 6.59 -6.05 -16.44
C GLY A 41 7.55 -5.91 -15.26
N LEU A 42 8.07 -7.00 -14.71
CA LEU A 42 9.05 -6.99 -13.62
C LEU A 42 10.50 -6.82 -14.10
N LYS A 43 10.73 -6.74 -15.41
CA LYS A 43 12.07 -6.52 -15.95
C LYS A 43 12.73 -5.31 -15.27
N ASP A 44 13.94 -5.50 -14.75
CA ASP A 44 14.77 -4.49 -14.08
C ASP A 44 14.19 -3.93 -12.75
N VAL A 45 13.16 -4.57 -12.16
CA VAL A 45 12.58 -4.14 -10.87
C VAL A 45 13.58 -4.25 -9.71
N ASP A 46 14.52 -5.19 -9.81
CA ASP A 46 15.59 -5.44 -8.84
C ASP A 46 16.63 -4.33 -8.76
N GLN A 47 16.62 -3.39 -9.72
CA GLN A 47 17.47 -2.20 -9.70
C GLN A 47 16.98 -1.13 -8.69
N ALA A 48 15.79 -1.29 -8.12
CA ALA A 48 15.25 -0.40 -7.09
C ALA A 48 15.28 -1.06 -5.71
N THR A 49 15.75 -0.32 -4.70
CA THR A 49 15.68 -0.80 -3.31
C THR A 49 14.31 -0.59 -2.68
N HIS A 50 13.51 0.34 -3.23
CA HIS A 50 12.19 0.68 -2.72
C HIS A 50 11.18 0.78 -3.85
N LEU A 51 9.96 0.33 -3.58
CA LEU A 51 8.85 0.31 -4.53
C LEU A 51 7.64 1.04 -3.94
N ILE A 52 6.91 1.75 -4.79
CA ILE A 52 5.55 2.16 -4.54
C ILE A 52 4.63 1.00 -4.92
N ILE A 53 3.81 0.57 -3.97
CA ILE A 53 2.81 -0.47 -4.15
C ILE A 53 1.43 0.16 -4.08
N LEU A 54 0.64 -0.03 -5.14
CA LEU A 54 -0.79 0.27 -5.12
C LEU A 54 -1.57 -1.03 -5.03
N TYR A 55 -2.48 -1.11 -4.07
CA TYR A 55 -3.31 -2.29 -3.86
C TYR A 55 -4.74 -1.90 -3.51
N TRP A 56 -5.66 -2.85 -3.69
CA TRP A 56 -7.08 -2.64 -3.40
C TRP A 56 -7.42 -3.12 -1.99
N CYS A 57 -7.86 -2.23 -1.09
CA CYS A 57 -8.39 -2.63 0.21
C CYS A 57 -9.77 -3.27 0.03
N HIS A 58 -9.79 -4.54 -0.35
CA HIS A 58 -10.99 -5.29 -0.71
C HIS A 58 -12.05 -5.42 0.41
N LEU A 59 -11.66 -5.24 1.68
CA LEU A 59 -12.55 -5.24 2.84
C LEU A 59 -13.08 -3.84 3.23
N ALA A 60 -12.68 -2.78 2.52
CA ALA A 60 -13.01 -1.42 2.89
C ALA A 60 -14.45 -1.02 2.52
N ASN A 61 -15.06 -0.18 3.36
CA ASN A 61 -16.37 0.40 3.05
C ASN A 61 -16.23 1.59 2.08
N ARG A 62 -16.78 1.45 0.88
CA ARG A 62 -16.67 2.46 -0.19
C ARG A 62 -17.61 3.66 -0.04
N ASN A 63 -18.60 3.57 0.84
CA ASN A 63 -19.57 4.64 1.08
C ASN A 63 -19.12 5.60 2.19
N THR A 64 -17.96 5.35 2.82
CA THR A 64 -17.42 6.21 3.87
C THR A 64 -16.81 7.47 3.26
N LEU A 65 -17.31 8.64 3.71
CA LEU A 65 -16.79 9.97 3.34
C LEU A 65 -16.11 10.68 4.51
N GLN A 66 -16.35 10.23 5.74
CA GLN A 66 -15.79 10.78 6.98
C GLN A 66 -15.46 9.65 7.95
N THR A 67 -14.41 9.83 8.74
CA THR A 67 -13.93 8.79 9.66
C THR A 67 -13.13 9.39 10.83
N LYS A 68 -12.96 8.62 11.91
CA LYS A 68 -11.99 8.91 12.96
C LYS A 68 -10.64 8.33 12.56
N THR A 69 -9.56 9.04 12.85
CA THR A 69 -8.20 8.56 12.58
C THR A 69 -7.57 7.98 13.85
N PRO A 70 -6.51 7.16 13.76
CA PRO A 70 -5.76 6.71 14.93
C PRO A 70 -5.12 7.83 15.77
N PHE A 71 -5.13 9.08 15.28
CA PHE A 71 -4.41 10.22 15.88
C PHE A 71 -5.29 11.15 16.72
N GLY A 72 -6.56 10.82 16.94
CA GLY A 72 -7.45 11.65 17.76
C GLY A 72 -8.94 11.37 17.55
N PRO A 73 -9.80 11.90 18.44
CA PRO A 73 -11.24 11.68 18.40
C PRO A 73 -11.96 12.45 17.28
N GLU A 74 -11.31 13.43 16.66
CA GLU A 74 -11.92 14.31 15.66
C GLU A 74 -12.25 13.57 14.37
N ILE A 75 -13.43 13.86 13.81
CA ILE A 75 -13.84 13.35 12.51
C ILE A 75 -13.10 14.11 11.41
N ARG A 76 -12.55 13.37 10.44
CA ARG A 76 -11.88 13.90 9.25
C ARG A 76 -12.58 13.37 8.00
N GLY A 77 -12.62 14.18 6.94
CA GLY A 77 -12.98 13.68 5.61
C GLY A 77 -11.94 12.67 5.13
N VAL A 78 -12.37 11.61 4.43
CA VAL A 78 -11.46 10.52 4.01
C VAL A 78 -10.37 10.98 3.03
N PHE A 79 -10.59 12.08 2.31
CA PHE A 79 -9.59 12.71 1.44
C PHE A 79 -8.60 13.60 2.19
N ALA A 80 -8.89 13.96 3.44
CA ALA A 80 -7.96 14.67 4.30
C ALA A 80 -7.05 13.73 5.09
N CYS A 81 -7.23 12.41 4.99
CA CYS A 81 -6.48 11.39 5.73
C CYS A 81 -6.18 10.13 4.88
N ARG A 82 -5.61 9.10 5.51
CA ARG A 82 -5.20 7.84 4.86
C ARG A 82 -6.10 6.64 5.19
N SER A 83 -7.36 6.87 5.57
CA SER A 83 -8.28 5.76 5.87
C SER A 83 -8.50 4.84 4.66
N PRO A 84 -8.50 3.51 4.83
CA PRO A 84 -8.74 2.58 3.72
C PRO A 84 -10.18 2.66 3.19
N SER A 85 -11.15 3.02 4.05
CA SER A 85 -12.55 3.23 3.66
C SER A 85 -12.72 4.58 2.94
N ARG A 86 -12.89 4.51 1.62
CA ARG A 86 -13.05 5.65 0.69
C ARG A 86 -13.69 5.18 -0.62
N PRO A 87 -14.20 6.06 -1.48
CA PRO A 87 -14.91 5.66 -2.71
C PRO A 87 -14.14 4.70 -3.63
N ASN A 88 -12.84 4.93 -3.78
CA ASN A 88 -11.90 4.04 -4.46
C ASN A 88 -10.80 3.66 -3.46
N PRO A 89 -10.92 2.50 -2.77
CA PRO A 89 -10.01 2.05 -1.73
C PRO A 89 -8.67 1.58 -2.28
N ILE A 90 -8.00 2.46 -3.03
CA ILE A 90 -6.64 2.30 -3.51
C ILE A 90 -5.72 2.74 -2.38
N ALA A 91 -5.00 1.79 -1.81
CA ALA A 91 -3.95 2.05 -0.84
C ALA A 91 -2.61 2.27 -1.54
N PHE A 92 -1.72 2.92 -0.82
CA PHE A 92 -0.38 3.29 -1.26
C PHE A 92 0.58 2.99 -0.12
N CYS A 93 1.61 2.20 -0.40
CA CYS A 93 2.77 1.98 0.48
C CYS A 93 4.05 2.24 -0.29
N VAL A 94 5.07 2.74 0.40
CA VAL A 94 6.47 2.63 -0.05
C VAL A 94 7.07 1.48 0.75
N VAL A 95 7.50 0.44 0.05
CA VAL A 95 8.05 -0.79 0.64
C VAL A 95 9.54 -0.90 0.30
N GLU A 96 10.29 -1.58 1.15
CA GLU A 96 11.64 -2.05 0.84
C GLU A 96 11.54 -3.35 0.05
N LEU A 97 12.27 -3.45 -1.07
CA LEU A 97 12.39 -4.67 -1.87
C LEU A 97 13.56 -5.51 -1.33
N LEU A 98 13.26 -6.72 -0.84
CA LEU A 98 14.24 -7.59 -0.21
C LEU A 98 14.72 -8.70 -1.15
N GLU A 99 13.83 -9.27 -1.95
CA GLU A 99 14.14 -10.36 -2.88
C GLU A 99 13.24 -10.32 -4.12
N VAL A 100 13.78 -10.71 -5.26
CA VAL A 100 13.05 -10.97 -6.51
C VAL A 100 13.25 -12.43 -6.91
N LYS A 101 12.16 -13.20 -7.00
CA LYS A 101 12.20 -14.62 -7.38
C LYS A 101 11.13 -14.93 -8.41
N GLY A 102 11.51 -14.91 -9.69
CA GLY A 102 10.59 -15.09 -10.80
C GLY A 102 9.53 -13.99 -10.80
N ASN A 103 8.26 -14.35 -10.58
CA ASN A 103 7.12 -13.43 -10.49
C ASN A 103 6.74 -13.06 -9.04
N ARG A 104 7.60 -13.36 -8.06
CA ARG A 104 7.36 -13.06 -6.64
C ARG A 104 8.37 -12.03 -6.13
N LEU A 105 7.88 -11.04 -5.38
CA LEU A 105 8.69 -10.04 -4.70
C LEU A 105 8.49 -10.18 -3.19
N LEU A 106 9.59 -10.31 -2.44
CA LEU A 106 9.55 -10.24 -0.98
C LEU A 106 9.80 -8.80 -0.55
N VAL A 107 8.91 -8.25 0.29
CA VAL A 107 8.96 -6.84 0.68
C VAL A 107 8.71 -6.64 2.17
N SER A 108 9.20 -5.50 2.70
CA SER A 108 8.90 -5.01 4.05
C SER A 108 8.25 -3.63 4.00
N GLY A 109 7.40 -3.30 4.97
CA GLY A 109 6.75 -1.99 5.06
C GLY A 109 5.35 -1.90 4.43
N LEU A 110 4.70 -3.03 4.18
CA LEU A 110 3.34 -3.13 3.62
C LEU A 110 2.29 -3.29 4.74
N ASP A 111 1.08 -2.75 4.56
CA ASP A 111 -0.05 -2.85 5.51
C ASP A 111 -1.31 -3.52 4.92
N ALA A 112 -1.13 -4.26 3.82
CA ALA A 112 -2.22 -4.93 3.13
C ALA A 112 -2.68 -6.19 3.87
N VAL A 113 -3.99 -6.34 4.07
CA VAL A 113 -4.59 -7.60 4.53
C VAL A 113 -4.30 -8.71 3.52
N ASP A 114 -4.03 -9.91 4.02
CA ASP A 114 -3.77 -11.11 3.25
C ASP A 114 -4.85 -11.33 2.17
N GLY A 115 -4.40 -11.62 0.96
CA GLY A 115 -5.28 -11.77 -0.20
C GLY A 115 -5.71 -10.47 -0.87
N SER A 116 -5.20 -9.31 -0.45
CA SER A 116 -5.49 -8.05 -1.13
C SER A 116 -5.02 -8.08 -2.60
N PRO A 117 -5.86 -7.64 -3.56
CA PRO A 117 -5.46 -7.52 -4.96
C PRO A 117 -4.38 -6.45 -5.16
N LEU A 118 -3.31 -6.83 -5.85
CA LEU A 118 -2.25 -5.92 -6.29
C LEU A 118 -2.71 -5.20 -7.57
N LEU A 119 -2.54 -3.88 -7.62
CA LEU A 119 -2.97 -3.06 -8.76
C LEU A 119 -1.79 -2.53 -9.58
N ASP A 120 -0.73 -2.09 -8.93
CA ASP A 120 0.39 -1.41 -9.60
C ASP A 120 1.67 -1.47 -8.75
N ILE A 121 2.82 -1.39 -9.43
CA ILE A 121 4.16 -1.35 -8.84
C ILE A 121 4.97 -0.27 -9.57
N LYS A 122 5.66 0.60 -8.84
CA LYS A 122 6.58 1.60 -9.41
C LYS A 122 7.86 1.69 -8.60
N PRO A 123 9.03 1.97 -9.21
CA PRO A 123 10.21 2.31 -8.44
C PRO A 123 9.96 3.61 -7.66
N TYR A 124 10.35 3.64 -6.39
CA TYR A 124 10.34 4.88 -5.61
C TYR A 124 11.59 5.71 -5.95
N SER A 125 11.40 6.99 -6.22
CA SER A 125 12.48 7.94 -6.47
C SER A 125 12.38 9.12 -5.50
N SER A 126 13.39 9.30 -4.64
CA SER A 126 13.42 10.44 -3.72
C SER A 126 13.38 11.79 -4.45
N ASP A 127 13.91 11.89 -5.66
CA ASP A 127 13.93 13.13 -6.44
C ASP A 127 12.54 13.50 -6.99
N LEU A 128 11.65 12.52 -7.16
CA LEU A 128 10.31 12.71 -7.74
C LEU A 128 9.21 12.64 -6.69
N ASP A 129 9.32 11.70 -5.74
CA ASP A 129 8.25 11.31 -4.83
C ASP A 129 8.37 12.01 -3.46
N SER A 130 9.49 12.69 -3.17
CA SER A 130 9.73 13.35 -1.88
C SER A 130 9.75 14.87 -2.01
N ILE A 131 8.93 15.52 -1.18
CA ILE A 131 8.95 16.98 -0.98
C ILE A 131 9.17 17.24 0.51
N SER A 132 10.27 17.91 0.85
CA SER A 132 10.61 18.23 2.23
C SER A 132 9.83 19.44 2.77
N GLY A 133 9.67 19.54 4.09
CA GLY A 133 9.04 20.69 4.75
C GLY A 133 7.52 20.80 4.62
N VAL A 134 6.84 19.80 4.03
CA VAL A 134 5.38 19.77 3.91
C VAL A 134 4.68 19.49 5.25
N ARG A 135 3.46 19.99 5.43
CA ARG A 135 2.68 19.82 6.67
C ARG A 135 1.22 19.46 6.40
N ILE A 136 0.61 18.75 7.34
CA ILE A 136 -0.84 18.53 7.42
C ILE A 136 -1.34 19.29 8.64
N GLY A 137 -2.16 20.34 8.44
CA GLY A 137 -2.48 21.29 9.51
C GLY A 137 -3.13 20.69 10.78
N TRP A 138 -3.85 19.58 10.64
CA TRP A 138 -4.50 18.89 11.76
C TRP A 138 -3.66 17.75 12.36
N PHE A 139 -2.56 17.35 11.70
CA PHE A 139 -1.70 16.26 12.12
C PHE A 139 -0.39 16.85 12.63
N LYS A 140 -0.25 16.92 13.95
CA LYS A 140 1.01 17.27 14.61
C LYS A 140 1.70 15.96 15.00
N LYS A 141 2.91 15.76 14.47
CA LYS A 141 3.83 14.76 15.04
C LYS A 141 4.34 15.25 16.38
#